data_AF-A0A1I4QYY6-F1
#
_entry.id   AF-A0A1I4QYY6-F1
#
_cell.length_a   1.000
_cell.length_b   1.000
_cell.length_c   1.000
_cell.angle_alpha   90.00
_cell.angle_beta   90.00
_cell.angle_gamma   90.00
#
_symmetry.space_group_name_H-M   'P 1'
#
loop_
_entity.id
_entity.type
_entity.pdbx_description
1 polymer ?
#
loop_
_entity_poly.entity_id
_entity_poly.type
_entity_poly.pdbx_seq_one_letter_code
_entity_poly.pdbx_strand_id
1 'polypeptide(L)' 'MPQIELRYFWLPVPDESSDYGLVRHAFAGSRLDKGPADDSFCGDTYALAIPSEMDWIRAPTCQDCNTLLKELKG' A
#
# COMPACT_ATOMS: atom_id res chain seq x y z
N MET A 1 9.22 2.88 26.33
CA MET A 1 8.54 3.65 25.26
C MET A 1 7.65 2.67 24.54
N PRO A 2 6.32 2.88 24.46
CA PRO A 2 5.50 1.94 23.70
C PRO A 2 6.02 2.00 22.26
N GLN A 3 6.47 0.86 21.74
CA GLN A 3 6.64 0.69 20.31
C GLN A 3 5.26 0.97 19.72
N ILE A 4 5.11 2.15 19.12
CA ILE A 4 3.97 2.40 18.24
C ILE A 4 4.23 1.44 17.09
N GLU A 5 3.70 0.22 17.19
CA GLU A 5 3.61 -0.67 16.04
C GLU A 5 2.76 0.09 15.02
N LEU A 6 3.44 0.82 14.14
CA LEU A 6 2.84 1.38 12.94
C LEU A 6 2.27 0.18 12.20
N ARG A 7 0.99 -0.08 12.42
CA ARG A 7 0.25 -1.08 11.67
C ARG A 7 0.23 -0.56 10.25
N TYR A 8 0.67 -1.38 9.32
CA TYR A 8 0.56 -1.08 7.90
C TYR A 8 0.02 -2.31 7.20
N PHE A 9 -0.71 -2.09 6.12
CA PHE A 9 -1.18 -3.14 5.26
C PHE A 9 -0.79 -2.82 3.82
N TRP A 10 -0.52 -3.87 3.06
CA TRP A 10 -0.28 -3.74 1.64
C TRP A 10 -1.60 -3.93 0.91
N LEU A 11 -1.81 -3.18 -0.18
CA LEU A 11 -2.98 -3.37 -1.03
C LEU A 11 -2.62 -3.08 -2.48
N PRO A 12 -2.95 -3.98 -3.43
CA PRO A 12 -2.98 -3.66 -4.85
C PRO A 12 -4.03 -2.58 -5.10
N VAL A 13 -3.59 -1.44 -5.60
CA VAL A 13 -4.44 -0.31 -5.97
C VAL A 13 -4.14 0.09 -7.41
N PRO A 14 -5.11 0.70 -8.12
CA PRO A 14 -4.88 1.18 -9.47
C PRO A 14 -3.77 2.23 -9.51
N ASP A 15 -2.79 1.98 -10.35
CA ASP A 15 -1.64 2.83 -10.52
C ASP A 15 -1.19 2.74 -11.98
N GLU A 16 -1.27 3.89 -12.67
CA GLU A 16 -0.95 4.02 -14.08
C GLU A 16 0.55 3.88 -14.36
N SER A 17 1.39 3.88 -13.32
CA SER A 17 2.84 3.68 -13.46
C SER A 17 3.25 2.24 -13.75
N SER A 18 2.33 1.26 -13.65
CA SER A 18 2.59 -0.14 -13.95
C SER A 18 1.89 -0.63 -15.21
N ASP A 19 2.56 -1.48 -15.98
CA ASP A 19 1.99 -2.14 -17.19
C ASP A 19 0.71 -2.94 -16.90
N TYR A 20 0.54 -3.46 -15.67
CA TYR A 20 -0.68 -4.17 -15.27
C TYR A 20 -1.80 -3.22 -14.80
N GLY A 21 -1.48 -1.94 -14.60
CA GLY A 21 -2.41 -0.92 -14.11
C GLY A 21 -2.73 -1.01 -12.63
N LEU A 22 -2.14 -1.96 -11.88
CA LEU A 22 -2.24 -2.05 -10.44
C LEU A 22 -0.84 -2.18 -9.82
N VAL A 23 -0.60 -1.47 -8.73
CA VAL A 23 0.63 -1.57 -7.93
C VAL A 23 0.25 -1.81 -6.48
N ARG A 24 1.02 -2.65 -5.81
CA ARG A 24 0.86 -2.93 -4.38
C ARG A 24 1.54 -1.83 -3.57
N HIS A 25 0.72 -0.98 -2.99
CA HIS A 25 1.13 0.12 -2.12
C HIS A 25 0.94 -0.23 -0.65
N ALA A 26 1.72 0.40 0.21
CA ALA A 26 1.57 0.26 1.65
C ALA A 26 0.75 1.42 2.22
N PHE A 27 -0.16 1.11 3.12
CA PHE A 27 -1.04 2.08 3.76
C PHE A 27 -0.89 1.96 5.28
N ALA A 28 -0.92 3.08 5.99
CA ALA A 28 -0.85 3.10 7.45
C ALA A 28 -2.22 2.80 8.08
N GLY A 29 -2.25 2.00 9.15
CA GLY A 29 -3.44 1.64 9.90
C GLY A 29 -3.97 0.22 9.60
N SER A 30 -5.29 0.07 9.66
CA SER A 30 -6.02 -1.18 9.40
C SER A 30 -7.01 -0.96 8.28
N ARG A 31 -7.14 -1.92 7.36
CA ARG A 31 -8.07 -1.86 6.22
C ARG A 31 -9.53 -1.65 6.64
N LEU A 32 -9.91 -2.09 7.86
CA LEU A 32 -11.27 -1.99 8.37
C LEU A 32 -11.72 -0.55 8.65
N ASP A 33 -10.78 0.36 8.91
CA ASP A 33 -11.08 1.75 9.28
C ASP A 33 -10.90 2.73 8.11
N LYS A 34 -10.53 2.23 6.92
CA LYS A 34 -10.21 3.07 5.76
C LYS A 34 -11.41 3.26 4.84
N GLY A 35 -11.53 4.47 4.32
CA GLY A 35 -12.57 4.88 3.36
C GLY A 35 -12.32 4.36 1.94
N PRO A 36 -12.99 4.94 0.92
CA PRO A 36 -12.85 4.52 -0.48
C PRO A 36 -11.49 4.89 -1.11
N ALA A 37 -10.73 5.80 -0.50
CA ALA A 37 -9.40 6.19 -0.90
C ALA A 37 -8.57 6.50 0.35
N ASP A 38 -7.26 6.35 0.24
CA ASP A 38 -6.34 6.55 1.36
C ASP A 38 -4.94 6.91 0.89
N ASP A 39 -4.18 7.52 1.79
CA ASP A 39 -2.81 7.94 1.52
C ASP A 39 -1.86 6.77 1.71
N SER A 40 -1.11 6.47 0.66
CA SER A 40 -0.06 5.46 0.71
C SER A 40 1.20 6.02 1.38
N PHE A 41 2.11 5.10 1.66
CA PHE A 41 3.39 5.41 2.25
C PHE A 41 4.32 6.21 1.32
N CYS A 42 4.14 6.12 0.01
CA CYS A 42 4.91 6.94 -0.94
C CYS A 42 4.42 8.40 -1.00
N GLY A 43 3.30 8.73 -0.34
CA GLY A 43 2.75 10.08 -0.26
C GLY A 43 1.63 10.36 -1.27
N ASP A 44 1.25 9.37 -2.07
CA ASP A 44 0.18 9.48 -3.05
C ASP A 44 -1.15 8.91 -2.51
N THR A 45 -2.25 9.54 -2.88
CA THR A 45 -3.60 9.07 -2.51
C THR A 45 -4.12 8.10 -3.56
N TYR A 46 -4.48 6.88 -3.15
CA TYR A 46 -5.01 5.87 -4.06
C TYR A 46 -6.42 5.45 -3.68
N ALA A 47 -7.22 5.11 -4.70
CA ALA A 47 -8.52 4.48 -4.50
C ALA A 47 -8.32 3.04 -3.99
N LEU A 48 -8.86 2.76 -2.81
CA LEU A 48 -8.78 1.44 -2.20
C LEU A 48 -9.78 0.52 -2.88
N ALA A 49 -9.29 -0.25 -3.85
CA ALA A 49 -10.08 -1.28 -4.51
C ALA A 49 -10.25 -2.54 -3.64
N ILE A 50 -11.15 -3.43 -4.05
CA ILE A 50 -11.18 -4.81 -3.57
C ILE A 50 -10.37 -5.62 -4.59
N PRO A 51 -9.10 -5.93 -4.32
CA PRO A 51 -8.26 -6.65 -5.28
C PRO A 51 -8.69 -8.11 -5.34
N SER A 52 -8.67 -8.68 -6.53
CA SER A 52 -8.82 -10.12 -6.72
C SER A 52 -7.52 -10.85 -6.38
N GLU A 53 -7.58 -12.18 -6.21
CA GLU A 53 -6.39 -12.99 -5.98
C GLU A 53 -5.34 -12.85 -7.11
N MET A 54 -5.80 -12.69 -8.35
CA MET A 54 -4.93 -12.46 -9.50
C MET A 54 -4.19 -11.12 -9.41
N ASP A 55 -4.83 -10.09 -8.86
CA ASP A 55 -4.20 -8.79 -8.67
C ASP A 55 -3.10 -8.86 -7.63
N TRP A 56 -3.27 -9.68 -6.59
CA TRP A 56 -2.20 -9.95 -5.64
C TRP A 56 -1.00 -10.65 -6.28
N ILE A 57 -1.22 -11.55 -7.24
CA ILE A 57 -0.14 -12.26 -7.91
C ILE A 57 0.58 -11.36 -8.92
N ARG A 58 -0.16 -10.51 -9.64
CA ARG A 58 0.36 -9.72 -10.76
C ARG A 58 0.82 -8.31 -10.41
N ALA A 59 0.21 -7.67 -9.42
CA ALA A 59 0.56 -6.31 -9.06
C ALA A 59 1.96 -6.27 -8.42
N PRO A 60 2.94 -5.57 -9.04
CA PRO A 60 4.26 -5.39 -8.46
C PRO A 60 4.18 -4.56 -7.18
N THR A 61 5.16 -4.71 -6.31
CA THR A 61 5.28 -3.91 -5.09
C THR A 61 5.86 -2.54 -5.41
N CYS A 62 5.22 -1.46 -4.92
CA CYS A 62 5.78 -0.11 -5.00
C CYS A 62 7.15 -0.07 -4.28
N GLN A 63 8.19 0.32 -5.01
CA GLN A 63 9.56 0.36 -4.47
C GLN A 63 9.74 1.47 -3.44
N ASP A 64 9.07 2.60 -3.62
CA ASP A 64 9.16 3.74 -2.69
C ASP A 64 8.54 3.37 -1.34
N CYS A 65 7.32 2.82 -1.36
CA CYS A 65 6.67 2.29 -0.16
C CYS A 65 7.56 1.26 0.57
N ASN A 66 8.19 0.34 -0.17
CA ASN A 66 9.07 -0.68 0.39
C ASN A 66 10.35 -0.09 1.01
N THR A 67 10.91 0.95 0.39
CA THR A 67 12.14 1.62 0.85
C THR A 67 11.86 2.42 2.12
N LEU A 68 10.82 3.26 2.11
CA LEU A 68 10.41 4.07 3.26
C LEU A 68 10.04 3.19 4.48
N LEU A 69 9.36 2.06 4.25
CA LEU A 69 9.05 1.12 5.32
C LEU A 69 10.30 0.44 5.91
N LYS A 70 11.31 0.17 5.09
CA LYS A 70 12.59 -0.36 5.59
C LYS A 70 13.33 0.68 6.42
N GLU A 71 13.34 1.93 5.98
CA GLU A 71 13.94 3.05 6.71
C GLU A 71 13.25 3.31 8.05
N LEU A 72 11.93 3.14 8.14
CA LEU A 72 11.19 3.29 9.40
C LEU A 72 11.37 2.14 10.40
N LYS A 73 11.83 0.98 9.93
CA LYS A 73 12.08 -0.19 10.79
C LYS A 73 13.55 -0.34 11.21
N GLY A 74 14.47 0.36 10.54
CA GLY A 74 15.90 0.40 10.84
C GLY A 74 16.24 1.46 11.88
#